data_AF-A0A4D7HEJ4-F1
#
_entry.id   AF-A0A4D7HEJ4-F1
#
_cell.length_a   1.000
_cell.length_b   1.000
_cell.length_c   1.000
_cell.angle_alpha   90.00
_cell.angle_beta   90.00
_cell.angle_gamma   90.00
#
_symmetry.space_group_name_H-M   'P 1'
#
loop_
_entity.id
_entity.type
_entity.pdbx_description
1 polymer ?
#
loop_
_entity_poly.entity_id
_entity_poly.type
_entity_poly.pdbx_seq_one_letter_code
_entity_poly.pdbx_strand_id
1 'polypeptide(L)'
;MPDGNRFAGLSDALGDEAERESEAVERDETDRPAETVGDDEATDSEATDGETVEEGSDSGPVASASTDEEGGPAFSFEETTPKSVYVRDETLDALEDLEFEVEAALRREYGVRDVTGREFHDALVRVAAEHADDIAALVVETRDR
;
A
#
# COMPACT_ATOMS: atom_id res chain seq x y z
N MET A 1 -28.70 15.92 -27.01
CA MET A 1 -29.84 15.06 -26.61
C MET A 1 -29.68 13.72 -27.29
N PRO A 2 -29.95 12.63 -26.56
CA PRO A 2 -29.44 11.28 -26.80
C PRO A 2 -30.01 10.58 -28.03
N ASP A 3 -29.12 9.81 -28.64
CA ASP A 3 -29.30 8.97 -29.80
C ASP A 3 -30.19 7.74 -29.51
N GLY A 4 -30.97 7.36 -30.52
CA GLY A 4 -31.93 6.26 -30.46
C GLY A 4 -31.29 4.93 -30.07
N ASN A 5 -31.92 4.28 -29.09
CA ASN A 5 -31.45 3.05 -28.47
C ASN A 5 -31.10 1.94 -29.47
N ARG A 6 -29.84 1.49 -29.37
CA ARG A 6 -29.15 0.42 -30.11
C ARG A 6 -29.73 -1.00 -29.99
N PHE A 7 -30.90 -1.18 -29.38
CA PHE A 7 -31.44 -2.50 -29.06
C PHE A 7 -32.57 -2.99 -29.99
N ALA A 8 -32.94 -2.20 -31.00
CA ALA A 8 -34.06 -2.53 -31.88
C ALA A 8 -33.74 -3.53 -33.01
N GLY A 9 -32.51 -4.04 -33.11
CA GLY A 9 -32.07 -4.93 -34.20
C GLY A 9 -31.76 -6.38 -33.81
N LEU A 10 -31.88 -6.75 -32.53
CA LEU A 10 -31.41 -8.07 -32.05
C LEU A 10 -32.48 -9.18 -32.07
N SER A 11 -33.73 -8.87 -32.42
CA SER A 11 -34.84 -9.81 -32.40
C SER A 11 -35.00 -10.65 -33.68
N ASP A 12 -34.17 -10.43 -34.69
CA ASP A 12 -34.29 -11.09 -36.01
C ASP A 12 -33.22 -12.17 -36.27
N ALA A 13 -32.23 -12.33 -35.39
CA ALA A 13 -31.11 -13.26 -35.59
C ALA A 13 -31.34 -14.68 -35.04
N LEU A 14 -32.55 -15.00 -34.55
CA LEU A 14 -32.90 -16.34 -34.01
C LEU A 14 -33.76 -17.17 -34.98
N GLY A 15 -33.70 -16.89 -36.27
CA GLY A 15 -34.39 -17.67 -37.30
C GLY A 15 -33.44 -18.09 -38.41
N ASP A 16 -32.77 -19.24 -38.25
CA ASP A 16 -32.61 -20.25 -39.31
C ASP A 16 -31.90 -21.49 -38.73
N GLU A 17 -32.67 -22.52 -38.40
CA GLU A 17 -32.16 -23.88 -38.29
C GLU A 17 -31.99 -24.43 -39.71
N ALA A 18 -30.77 -24.41 -40.24
CA ALA A 18 -30.45 -25.07 -41.50
C ALA A 18 -29.03 -25.69 -41.46
N GLU A 19 -29.04 -27.01 -41.25
CA GLU A 19 -28.17 -27.98 -41.91
C GLU A 19 -26.64 -27.85 -41.74
N ARG A 20 -26.08 -28.50 -40.70
CA ARG A 20 -24.78 -29.20 -40.81
C ARG A 20 -24.81 -30.54 -40.06
N GLU A 21 -25.17 -31.56 -40.82
CA GLU A 21 -24.97 -32.98 -40.53
C GLU A 21 -23.49 -33.37 -40.75
N SER A 22 -23.04 -34.42 -40.03
CA SER A 22 -21.72 -35.11 -40.04
C SER A 22 -20.55 -34.36 -39.37
N GLU A 23 -19.82 -34.89 -38.39
CA GLU A 23 -19.34 -36.26 -38.20
C GLU A 23 -19.09 -36.55 -36.70
N ALA A 24 -19.38 -37.80 -36.30
CA ALA A 24 -19.38 -38.30 -34.93
C ALA A 24 -17.99 -38.67 -34.40
N VAL A 25 -17.71 -38.39 -33.13
CA VAL A 25 -16.93 -39.29 -32.26
C VAL A 25 -17.53 -39.27 -30.85
N GLU A 26 -18.09 -40.41 -30.47
CA GLU A 26 -18.68 -40.72 -29.18
C GLU A 26 -17.64 -40.69 -28.05
N ARG A 27 -18.05 -40.23 -26.85
CA ARG A 27 -17.65 -40.79 -25.55
C ARG A 27 -18.51 -40.27 -24.40
N ASP A 28 -19.41 -41.16 -23.99
CA ASP A 28 -19.85 -41.49 -22.63
C ASP A 28 -20.49 -40.39 -21.77
N GLU A 29 -21.83 -40.36 -21.80
CA GLU A 29 -22.67 -39.84 -20.72
C GLU A 29 -22.83 -40.93 -19.65
N THR A 30 -22.52 -40.62 -18.39
CA THR A 30 -23.24 -41.19 -17.25
C THR A 30 -23.47 -40.11 -16.19
N ASP A 31 -24.69 -39.58 -16.24
CA ASP A 31 -25.63 -39.36 -15.14
C ASP A 31 -25.37 -38.27 -14.06
N ARG A 32 -26.39 -37.43 -13.92
CA ARG A 32 -26.61 -36.21 -13.11
C ARG A 32 -27.14 -36.56 -11.68
N PRO A 33 -27.54 -35.63 -10.74
CA PRO A 33 -27.72 -34.17 -10.83
C PRO A 33 -27.16 -33.32 -9.65
N ALA A 34 -27.35 -32.01 -9.83
CA ALA A 34 -26.92 -30.86 -9.04
C ALA A 34 -27.65 -30.61 -7.71
N GLU A 35 -26.99 -29.89 -6.78
CA GLU A 35 -27.57 -28.79 -5.97
C GLU A 35 -26.45 -27.73 -5.71
N THR A 36 -26.50 -26.50 -6.24
CA THR A 36 -27.23 -25.27 -5.86
C THR A 36 -26.36 -24.26 -5.06
N VAL A 37 -25.82 -23.27 -5.79
CA VAL A 37 -25.79 -21.79 -5.55
C VAL A 37 -25.10 -21.18 -4.30
N GLY A 38 -24.33 -20.10 -4.58
CA GLY A 38 -24.09 -18.94 -3.68
C GLY A 38 -22.64 -18.44 -3.77
N ASP A 39 -22.27 -17.60 -4.73
CA ASP A 39 -22.41 -16.12 -4.72
C ASP A 39 -21.62 -15.47 -3.57
N ASP A 40 -20.44 -14.93 -3.90
CA ASP A 40 -19.84 -13.77 -3.21
C ASP A 40 -18.80 -13.13 -4.16
N GLU A 41 -19.30 -12.43 -5.17
CA GLU A 41 -18.58 -11.28 -5.73
C GLU A 41 -19.18 -10.04 -5.09
N ALA A 42 -18.40 -9.37 -4.23
CA ALA A 42 -18.73 -8.05 -3.74
C ALA A 42 -17.52 -7.11 -3.85
N THR A 43 -17.47 -6.45 -5.00
CA THR A 43 -17.37 -4.99 -5.14
C THR A 43 -16.16 -4.27 -4.54
N ASP A 44 -15.20 -4.05 -5.42
CA ASP A 44 -14.30 -2.90 -5.46
C ASP A 44 -15.08 -1.59 -5.24
N SER A 45 -14.80 -0.89 -4.14
CA SER A 45 -15.33 0.44 -3.82
C SER A 45 -14.23 1.47 -3.96
N GLU A 46 -14.09 2.04 -5.15
CA GLU A 46 -13.43 3.33 -5.34
C GLU A 46 -14.36 4.44 -4.80
N ALA A 47 -14.11 4.87 -3.56
CA ALA A 47 -14.66 6.11 -3.03
C ALA A 47 -13.61 7.21 -3.16
N THR A 48 -13.77 8.02 -4.21
CA THR A 48 -13.13 9.33 -4.31
C THR A 48 -13.86 10.27 -3.34
N ASP A 49 -13.20 10.75 -2.30
CA ASP A 49 -13.69 11.90 -1.54
C ASP A 49 -12.53 12.86 -1.29
N GLY A 50 -12.58 13.99 -1.99
CA GLY A 50 -11.71 15.11 -1.73
C GLY A 50 -12.29 15.92 -0.59
N GLU A 51 -11.56 16.02 0.52
CA GLU A 51 -11.88 16.96 1.59
C GLU A 51 -10.70 17.91 1.85
N THR A 52 -10.99 19.17 1.51
CA THR A 52 -10.39 20.47 1.81
C THR A 52 -9.36 20.51 2.95
N VAL A 53 -8.18 21.04 2.63
CA VAL A 53 -7.19 21.54 3.60
C VAL A 53 -7.68 22.89 4.13
N GLU A 54 -8.33 22.91 5.29
CA GLU A 54 -8.60 24.15 6.04
C GLU A 54 -7.37 24.50 6.89
N GLU A 55 -6.64 25.52 6.43
CA GLU A 55 -5.51 26.15 7.10
C GLU A 55 -6.03 26.93 8.33
N GLY A 56 -6.07 26.26 9.49
CA GLY A 56 -6.44 26.87 10.77
C GLY A 56 -5.24 27.47 11.50
N SER A 57 -4.75 28.62 11.04
CA SER A 57 -3.84 29.47 11.81
C SER A 57 -4.66 30.29 12.82
N ASP A 58 -4.85 29.76 14.05
CA ASP A 58 -5.39 30.52 15.18
C ASP A 58 -4.29 30.72 16.23
N SER A 59 -3.52 31.80 16.05
CA SER A 59 -2.63 32.33 17.08
C SER A 59 -3.41 33.28 17.98
N GLY A 60 -4.09 32.73 18.99
CA GLY A 60 -4.66 33.48 20.11
C GLY A 60 -3.75 33.45 21.35
N PRO A 61 -3.49 34.59 22.04
CA PRO A 61 -2.59 34.61 23.19
C PRO A 61 -3.28 34.01 24.42
N VAL A 62 -2.85 32.81 24.85
CA VAL A 62 -3.25 32.25 26.14
C VAL A 62 -2.41 32.85 27.25
N ALA A 63 -3.09 33.54 28.16
CA ALA A 63 -2.53 34.17 29.34
C ALA A 63 -1.79 33.15 30.22
N SER A 64 -0.62 33.56 30.71
CA SER A 64 0.18 32.80 31.67
C SER A 64 -0.61 32.47 32.93
N ALA A 65 -0.88 31.19 33.14
CA ALA A 65 -1.13 30.61 34.45
C ALA A 65 0.05 29.70 34.78
N SER A 66 0.93 30.21 35.65
CA SER A 66 2.02 29.43 36.23
C SER A 66 1.44 28.39 37.19
N THR A 67 1.50 27.12 36.80
CA THR A 67 1.39 25.99 37.71
C THR A 67 2.52 25.01 37.39
N ASP A 68 3.57 25.07 38.20
CA ASP A 68 4.57 24.02 38.35
C ASP A 68 3.87 22.78 38.95
N GLU A 69 3.42 21.87 38.09
CA GLU A 69 3.08 20.49 38.45
C GLU A 69 3.69 19.60 37.35
N GLU A 70 4.47 18.59 37.76
CA GLU A 70 5.16 17.57 36.95
C GLU A 70 4.16 16.67 36.18
N GLY A 71 3.27 17.28 35.39
CA GLY A 71 2.30 16.64 34.51
C GLY A 71 2.90 16.43 33.13
N GLY A 72 3.99 15.66 33.06
CA GLY A 72 4.42 15.11 31.79
C GLY A 72 3.31 14.24 31.20
N PRO A 73 3.24 14.07 29.87
CA PRO A 73 2.32 13.13 29.26
C PRO A 73 2.40 11.76 29.95
N ALA A 74 1.25 11.07 30.04
CA ALA A 74 1.14 9.77 30.74
C ALA A 74 2.09 8.68 30.18
N PHE A 75 2.69 8.94 29.02
CA PHE A 75 3.78 8.19 28.44
C PHE A 75 5.00 9.09 28.32
N SER A 76 6.14 8.64 28.81
CA SER A 76 7.43 9.30 28.56
C SER A 76 7.74 9.24 27.06
N PHE A 77 7.86 10.40 26.43
CA PHE A 77 8.38 10.48 25.06
C PHE A 77 9.90 10.51 25.11
N GLU A 78 10.54 9.61 24.37
CA GLU A 78 11.96 9.77 24.07
C GLU A 78 12.15 10.97 23.13
N GLU A 79 13.09 11.83 23.46
CA GLU A 79 13.38 13.05 22.72
C GLU A 79 14.01 12.69 21.37
N THR A 80 13.31 13.01 20.28
CA THR A 80 13.80 12.78 18.91
C THR A 80 13.52 14.00 18.05
N THR A 81 14.43 14.28 17.10
CA THR A 81 14.26 15.35 16.12
C THR A 81 13.81 14.75 14.79
N PRO A 82 12.62 15.10 14.27
CA PRO A 82 12.17 14.60 12.98
C PRO A 82 13.02 15.20 11.85
N LYS A 83 13.35 14.39 10.84
CA LYS A 83 14.05 14.82 9.62
C LYS A 83 13.44 14.11 8.42
N SER A 84 12.91 14.89 7.47
CA SER A 84 12.47 14.38 6.18
C SER A 84 13.65 14.36 5.19
N VAL A 85 13.72 13.30 4.38
CA VAL A 85 14.73 13.10 3.34
C VAL A 85 14.03 12.71 2.05
N TYR A 86 14.45 13.28 0.92
CA TYR A 86 13.95 12.90 -0.39
C TYR A 86 14.90 11.90 -1.02
N VAL A 87 14.39 10.71 -1.28
CA VAL A 87 15.08 9.62 -1.98
C VAL A 87 14.35 9.30 -3.27
N ARG A 88 15.02 8.60 -4.19
CA ARG A 88 14.37 8.08 -5.40
C ARG A 88 13.56 6.84 -5.02
N ASP A 89 12.50 6.56 -5.78
CA ASP A 89 11.62 5.41 -5.54
C ASP A 89 12.41 4.10 -5.49
N GLU A 90 13.38 3.91 -6.39
CA GLU A 90 14.17 2.67 -6.42
C GLU A 90 15.06 2.49 -5.17
N THR A 91 15.44 3.61 -4.52
CA THR A 91 16.19 3.57 -3.26
C THR A 91 15.28 3.33 -2.06
N LEU A 92 14.03 3.81 -2.13
CA LEU A 92 13.03 3.56 -1.11
C LEU A 92 12.66 2.07 -1.10
N ASP A 93 12.39 1.47 -2.25
CA ASP A 93 12.08 0.04 -2.37
C ASP A 93 13.20 -0.83 -1.77
N ALA A 94 14.46 -0.50 -2.08
CA ALA A 94 15.61 -1.21 -1.53
C ALA A 94 15.76 -1.06 -0.01
N LEU A 95 15.31 0.06 0.55
CA LEU A 95 15.29 0.28 2.00
C LEU A 95 14.19 -0.56 2.68
N GLU A 96 13.01 -0.67 2.05
CA GLU A 96 11.91 -1.50 2.56
C GLU A 96 12.30 -3.00 2.56
N ASP A 97 12.97 -3.46 1.50
CA ASP A 97 13.52 -4.82 1.45
C ASP A 97 14.56 -5.06 2.57
N LEU A 98 15.46 -4.09 2.79
CA LEU A 98 16.44 -4.15 3.87
C LEU A 98 15.76 -4.21 5.26
N GLU A 99 14.72 -3.41 5.47
CA GLU A 99 13.95 -3.42 6.72
C GLU A 99 13.37 -4.81 7.00
N PHE A 100 12.76 -5.43 5.99
CA PHE A 100 12.23 -6.79 6.11
C PHE A 100 13.31 -7.84 6.41
N GLU A 101 14.47 -7.74 5.75
CA GLU A 101 15.60 -8.65 6.02
C GLU A 101 16.11 -8.51 7.46
N VAL A 102 16.25 -7.28 7.95
CA VAL A 102 16.69 -6.99 9.32
C VAL A 102 15.65 -7.50 10.34
N GLU A 103 14.36 -7.26 10.12
CA GLU A 103 13.31 -7.77 11.01
C GLU A 103 13.31 -9.31 11.06
N ALA A 104 13.46 -9.96 9.89
CA ALA A 104 13.54 -11.41 9.81
C ALA A 104 14.76 -11.96 10.57
N ALA A 105 15.91 -11.30 10.47
CA ALA A 105 17.11 -11.66 11.22
C ALA A 105 16.91 -11.45 12.74
N LEU A 106 16.37 -10.30 13.14
CA LEU A 106 16.05 -9.99 14.54
C LEU A 106 15.14 -11.04 15.17
N ARG A 107 14.12 -11.48 14.44
CA ARG A 107 13.19 -12.52 14.89
C ARG A 107 13.85 -13.89 15.00
N ARG A 108 14.71 -14.26 14.04
CA ARG A 108 15.32 -15.59 13.98
C ARG A 108 16.48 -15.75 14.97
N GLU A 109 17.32 -14.74 15.08
CA GLU A 109 18.59 -14.81 15.81
C GLU A 109 18.46 -14.27 17.23
N TYR A 110 17.70 -13.19 17.42
CA TYR A 110 17.59 -12.48 18.70
C TYR A 110 16.24 -12.67 19.37
N GLY A 111 15.26 -13.26 18.67
CA GLY A 111 13.89 -13.43 19.16
C GLY A 111 13.13 -12.12 19.35
N VAL A 112 13.64 -11.02 18.81
CA VAL A 112 13.03 -9.68 18.89
C VAL A 112 11.90 -9.59 17.85
N ARG A 113 10.80 -8.94 18.22
CA ARG A 113 9.62 -8.74 17.38
C ARG A 113 9.12 -7.32 17.56
N ASP A 114 8.22 -6.92 16.66
CA ASP A 114 7.49 -5.65 16.75
C ASP A 114 8.44 -4.44 16.85
N VAL A 115 9.53 -4.48 16.07
CA VAL A 115 10.52 -3.40 16.00
C VAL A 115 9.83 -2.17 15.44
N THR A 116 9.96 -1.04 16.14
CA THR A 116 9.39 0.20 15.65
C THR A 116 10.23 0.75 14.51
N GLY A 117 9.59 1.42 13.55
CA GLY A 117 10.32 2.11 12.48
C GLY A 117 11.40 3.04 13.05
N ARG A 118 11.13 3.71 14.19
CA ARG A 118 12.11 4.56 14.88
C ARG A 118 13.40 3.81 15.23
N GLU A 119 13.31 2.64 15.85
CA GLU A 119 14.48 1.86 16.27
C GLU A 119 15.31 1.42 15.05
N PHE A 120 14.63 0.98 14.00
CA PHE A 120 15.28 0.63 12.73
C PHE A 120 16.01 1.84 12.11
N HIS A 121 15.32 2.97 11.97
CA HIS A 121 15.89 4.18 11.35
C HIS A 121 17.04 4.77 12.17
N ASP A 122 16.93 4.76 13.50
CA ASP A 122 17.99 5.22 14.40
C ASP A 122 19.23 4.33 14.32
N ALA A 123 19.07 3.00 14.28
CA ALA A 123 20.18 2.06 14.05
C ALA A 123 20.81 2.27 12.66
N LEU A 124 20.00 2.41 11.62
CA LEU A 124 20.45 2.67 10.25
C LEU A 124 21.29 3.95 10.18
N VAL A 125 20.82 5.04 10.80
CA VAL A 125 21.55 6.32 10.81
C VAL A 125 22.87 6.21 11.58
N ARG A 126 22.92 5.45 12.68
CA ARG A 126 24.18 5.19 13.40
C ARG A 126 25.17 4.42 12.54
N VAL A 127 24.74 3.38 11.84
CA VAL A 127 25.59 2.64 10.89
C VAL A 127 26.08 3.56 9.78
N ALA A 128 25.19 4.33 9.16
CA ALA A 128 25.56 5.29 8.11
C ALA A 128 26.60 6.32 8.59
N ALA A 129 26.53 6.77 9.85
CA ALA A 129 27.51 7.69 10.43
C ALA A 129 28.92 7.08 10.55
N GLU A 130 29.02 5.75 10.73
CA GLU A 130 30.30 5.02 10.73
C GLU A 130 30.87 4.80 9.32
N HIS A 131 30.02 4.93 8.29
CA HIS A 131 30.35 4.74 6.87
C HIS A 131 30.38 6.07 6.08
N ALA A 132 30.85 7.15 6.70
CA ALA A 132 30.84 8.48 6.08
C ALA A 132 31.67 8.58 4.78
N ASP A 133 32.80 7.87 4.71
CA ASP A 133 33.67 7.85 3.52
C ASP A 133 32.98 7.17 2.32
N ASP A 134 32.26 6.06 2.57
CA ASP A 134 31.52 5.32 1.55
C ASP A 134 30.38 6.19 0.97
N ILE A 135 29.69 6.94 1.85
CA ILE A 135 28.65 7.90 1.43
C ILE A 135 29.26 9.02 0.58
N ALA A 136 30.40 9.57 0.97
CA ALA A 136 31.08 10.62 0.20
C ALA A 136 31.47 10.12 -1.20
N ALA A 137 31.99 8.90 -1.30
CA ALA A 137 32.32 8.27 -2.58
C ALA A 137 31.09 8.10 -3.48
N LEU A 138 29.97 7.61 -2.92
CA LEU A 138 28.72 7.41 -3.66
C LEU A 138 28.14 8.74 -4.19
N VAL A 139 28.25 9.82 -3.43
CA VAL A 139 27.81 11.16 -3.85
C VAL A 139 28.63 11.66 -5.04
N VAL A 140 29.96 11.48 -5.02
CA VAL A 140 30.83 11.86 -6.14
C VAL A 140 30.50 11.03 -7.39
N GLU A 141 30.38 9.71 -7.24
CA GLU A 141 30.02 8.80 -8.34
C GLU A 141 28.69 9.20 -8.99
N THR A 142 27.67 9.50 -8.17
CA THR A 142 26.34 9.87 -8.67
C THR A 142 26.34 11.21 -9.40
N ARG A 143 27.25 12.12 -9.05
CA ARG A 143 27.34 13.46 -9.66
C ARG A 143 28.04 13.45 -11.01
N ASP A 144 28.99 12.54 -11.19
CA ASP A 144 29.76 12.40 -12.44
C ASP A 144 29.04 11.54 -13.49
N ARG A 145 27.83 11.06 -13.18
CA ARG A 145 26.96 10.26 -14.03
C ARG A 145 25.97 11.10 -14.82
#